data_AF-G1VDF6-F1
#
_entry.id   AF-G1VDF6-F1
#
_cell.length_a   1.000
_cell.length_b   1.000
_cell.length_c   1.000
_cell.angle_alpha   90.00
_cell.angle_beta   90.00
_cell.angle_gamma   90.00
#
_symmetry.space_group_name_H-M   'P 1'
#
loop_
_entity.id
_entity.type
_entity.pdbx_description
1 polymer ?
#
loop_
_entity_poly.entity_id
_entity_poly.type
_entity_poly.pdbx_seq_one_letter_code
_entity_poly.pdbx_strand_id
1 'polypeptide(L)'
;MDGIDKNKVFFQLERVWQTIGKVNIDQKRKLKEALLYIASKGYNVGHGLFGFKRVACPAEISSYAIINWDGNIYKCNGRTLKKEEKEGILLPNSTIKWNKEQRLKREITTFENDTCLKCKMLPQCIGPCSQKIIENEDKPIGNICSLQFADMDIKEYLQINFEIEMMKNIVSGIRSNNL
;
A
#
# COMPACT_ATOMS: atom_id res chain seq x y z
N MET A 1 6.31 26.35 0.59
CA MET A 1 7.38 25.50 0.06
C MET A 1 7.64 25.99 -1.36
N ASP A 2 8.32 27.13 -1.45
CA ASP A 2 8.53 27.80 -2.73
C ASP A 2 9.69 27.11 -3.46
N GLY A 3 9.59 26.99 -4.78
CA GLY A 3 10.59 26.31 -5.61
C GLY A 3 10.51 24.78 -5.65
N ILE A 4 9.56 24.14 -4.96
CA ILE A 4 9.35 22.68 -5.03
C ILE A 4 8.41 22.34 -6.19
N ASP A 5 8.83 21.42 -7.06
CA ASP A 5 7.94 20.79 -8.04
C ASP A 5 6.91 19.90 -7.34
N LYS A 6 5.68 20.43 -7.24
CA LYS A 6 4.57 19.79 -6.52
C LYS A 6 4.18 18.44 -7.10
N ASN A 7 4.44 18.19 -8.39
CA ASN A 7 4.13 16.90 -9.02
C ASN A 7 5.08 15.79 -8.54
N LYS A 8 6.27 16.16 -8.03
CA LYS A 8 7.26 15.23 -7.48
C LYS A 8 7.10 15.00 -5.98
N VAL A 9 6.12 15.64 -5.34
CA VAL A 9 5.82 15.44 -3.93
C VAL A 9 4.48 14.72 -3.79
N PHE A 10 4.50 13.62 -3.04
CA PHE A 10 3.32 12.82 -2.73
C PHE A 10 3.16 12.72 -1.21
N PHE A 11 2.02 13.16 -0.71
CA PHE A 11 1.64 13.01 0.69
C PHE A 11 0.79 11.75 0.86
N GLN A 12 1.27 10.77 1.63
CA GLN A 12 0.47 9.61 2.03
C GLN A 12 0.10 9.74 3.50
N LEU A 13 -1.20 9.85 3.80
CA LEU A 13 -1.68 9.85 5.18
C LEU A 13 -2.13 8.44 5.56
N GLU A 14 -1.34 7.79 6.41
CA GLU A 14 -1.63 6.47 6.96
C GLU A 14 -2.01 6.56 8.42
N ARG A 15 -2.87 5.64 8.84
CA ARG A 15 -3.19 5.48 10.25
C ARG A 15 -2.09 4.71 10.97
N VAL A 16 -1.73 5.19 12.15
CA VAL A 16 -0.93 4.46 13.13
C VAL A 16 -1.69 3.23 13.63
N TRP A 17 -1.15 2.03 13.43
CA TRP A 17 -1.82 0.76 13.73
C TRP A 17 -2.21 0.60 15.21
N GLN A 18 -1.52 1.23 16.16
CA GLN A 18 -1.88 1.20 17.59
C GLN A 18 -3.22 1.89 17.91
N THR A 19 -3.82 2.60 16.94
CA THR A 19 -5.09 3.31 17.09
C THR A 19 -6.27 2.57 16.46
N ILE A 20 -6.14 1.28 16.14
CA ILE A 20 -7.27 0.42 15.73
C ILE A 20 -8.41 0.48 16.75
N GLY A 21 -9.62 0.70 16.25
CA GLY A 21 -10.84 0.83 17.07
C GLY A 21 -10.95 2.11 17.91
N LYS A 22 -9.99 3.03 17.83
CA LYS A 22 -9.95 4.27 18.63
C LYS A 22 -10.30 5.54 17.84
N VAL A 23 -10.69 5.40 16.57
CA VAL A 23 -10.97 6.53 15.68
C VAL A 23 -12.34 7.13 16.02
N ASN A 24 -12.37 8.44 16.25
CA ASN A 24 -13.63 9.19 16.41
C ASN A 24 -13.99 9.99 15.14
N ILE A 25 -15.21 10.53 15.12
CA ILE A 25 -15.74 11.26 13.97
C ILE A 25 -14.95 12.53 13.64
N ASP A 26 -14.43 13.23 14.65
CA ASP A 26 -13.59 14.41 14.47
C ASP A 26 -12.27 14.08 13.78
N GLN A 27 -11.65 12.95 14.10
CA GLN A 27 -10.42 12.50 13.45
C GLN A 27 -10.68 12.15 11.98
N LYS A 28 -11.81 11.50 11.66
CA LYS A 28 -12.21 11.24 10.27
C LYS A 28 -12.41 12.54 9.49
N ARG A 29 -13.12 13.51 10.08
CA ARG A 29 -13.33 14.84 9.50
C ARG A 29 -12.00 15.56 9.24
N LYS A 30 -11.11 15.61 10.24
CA LYS A 30 -9.78 16.24 10.11
C LYS A 30 -8.92 15.57 9.05
N LEU A 31 -8.97 14.25 8.93
CA LEU A 31 -8.30 13.52 7.85
C LEU A 31 -8.82 14.01 6.49
N LYS A 32 -10.14 14.00 6.28
CA LYS A 32 -10.76 14.47 5.03
C LYS A 32 -10.36 15.91 4.71
N GLU A 33 -10.44 16.81 5.69
CA GLU A 33 -10.04 18.22 5.53
C GLU A 33 -8.57 18.37 5.14
N ALA A 34 -7.67 17.61 5.78
CA ALA A 34 -6.25 17.63 5.45
C ALA A 34 -6.00 17.14 4.01
N LEU A 35 -6.65 16.05 3.60
CA LEU A 35 -6.52 15.51 2.25
C LEU A 35 -6.97 16.53 1.19
N LEU A 36 -8.16 17.11 1.36
CA LEU A 36 -8.69 18.11 0.44
C LEU A 36 -7.85 19.39 0.43
N TYR A 37 -7.33 19.81 1.59
CA TYR A 37 -6.44 20.96 1.69
C TYR A 37 -5.16 20.73 0.88
N ILE A 38 -4.48 19.59 1.07
CA ILE A 38 -3.25 19.25 0.33
C ILE A 38 -3.53 19.21 -1.18
N ALA A 39 -4.63 18.57 -1.59
CA ALA A 39 -5.06 18.52 -2.98
C ALA A 39 -5.32 19.92 -3.55
N SER A 40 -5.99 20.81 -2.80
CA SER A 40 -6.29 22.19 -3.22
C SER A 40 -5.03 23.05 -3.43
N LYS A 41 -3.92 22.72 -2.75
CA LYS A 41 -2.61 23.37 -2.97
C LYS A 41 -1.88 22.82 -4.21
N GLY A 42 -2.47 21.80 -4.85
CA GLY A 42 -2.01 21.16 -6.07
C GLY A 42 -0.83 20.22 -5.85
N TYR A 43 -0.79 19.56 -4.70
CA TYR A 43 0.09 18.42 -4.42
C TYR A 43 -0.64 17.11 -4.67
N ASN A 44 0.13 16.06 -4.96
CA ASN A 44 -0.43 14.71 -4.95
C ASN A 44 -0.62 14.24 -3.50
N VAL A 45 -1.78 13.64 -3.23
CA VAL A 45 -2.13 13.12 -1.92
C VAL A 45 -2.88 11.81 -2.06
N GLY A 46 -2.64 10.90 -1.13
CA GLY A 46 -3.34 9.63 -0.98
C GLY A 46 -3.57 9.29 0.49
N HIS A 47 -4.46 8.32 0.72
CA HIS A 47 -4.76 7.83 2.05
C HIS A 47 -5.15 6.35 2.04
N GLY A 48 -4.91 5.71 3.18
CA GLY A 48 -5.36 4.36 3.46
C GLY A 48 -4.83 3.29 2.50
N LEU A 49 -5.58 2.19 2.42
CA LEU A 49 -5.07 0.89 1.98
C LEU A 49 -5.06 0.68 0.45
N PHE A 50 -5.82 1.48 -0.29
CA PHE A 50 -6.21 1.19 -1.68
C PHE A 50 -5.68 2.25 -2.66
N GLY A 51 -4.36 2.37 -2.77
CA GLY A 51 -3.72 3.09 -3.87
C GLY A 51 -3.83 2.37 -5.21
N PHE A 52 -3.37 3.01 -6.29
CA PHE A 52 -3.26 2.40 -7.61
C PHE A 52 -2.15 1.34 -7.59
N LYS A 53 -2.52 0.07 -7.50
CA LYS A 53 -1.58 -1.05 -7.39
C LYS A 53 -1.41 -1.74 -8.74
N ARG A 54 -0.19 -2.20 -9.03
CA ARG A 54 0.08 -3.12 -10.15
C ARG A 54 0.26 -4.57 -9.68
N VAL A 55 0.53 -4.75 -8.39
CA VAL A 55 0.77 -6.01 -7.69
C VAL A 55 0.16 -5.89 -6.29
N ALA A 56 -0.23 -7.01 -5.67
CA ALA A 56 -0.78 -6.97 -4.30
C ALA A 56 0.31 -6.53 -3.30
N CYS A 57 1.55 -6.95 -3.53
CA CYS A 57 2.70 -6.59 -2.70
C CYS A 57 3.98 -6.40 -3.54
N PRO A 58 4.82 -5.38 -3.24
CA PRO A 58 6.17 -5.30 -3.82
C PRO A 58 7.01 -6.56 -3.59
N ALA A 59 6.76 -7.29 -2.51
CA ALA A 59 7.39 -8.57 -2.22
C ALA A 59 7.16 -9.63 -3.33
N GLU A 60 6.13 -9.50 -4.16
CA GLU A 60 5.84 -10.42 -5.28
C GLU A 60 6.63 -10.05 -6.55
N ILE A 61 7.15 -8.82 -6.65
CA ILE A 61 7.93 -8.37 -7.81
C ILE A 61 9.28 -9.10 -7.81
N SER A 62 9.64 -9.75 -8.92
CA SER A 62 10.83 -10.59 -8.98
C SER A 62 12.13 -9.86 -8.58
N SER A 63 12.29 -8.61 -9.04
CA SER A 63 13.44 -7.74 -8.81
C SER A 63 13.44 -6.98 -7.48
N TYR A 64 12.35 -6.99 -6.72
CA TYR A 64 12.30 -6.32 -5.42
C TYR A 64 13.15 -7.09 -4.40
N ALA A 65 13.99 -6.38 -3.65
CA ALA A 65 14.81 -6.94 -2.58
C ALA A 65 14.99 -5.92 -1.47
N ILE A 66 15.04 -6.40 -0.24
CA ILE A 66 15.46 -5.63 0.93
C ILE A 66 16.83 -6.17 1.32
N ILE A 67 17.84 -5.30 1.23
CA ILE A 67 19.21 -5.61 1.59
C ILE A 67 19.43 -5.09 3.01
N ASN A 68 19.67 -6.00 3.95
CA ASN A 68 20.02 -5.63 5.31
C ASN A 68 21.53 -5.34 5.42
N TRP A 69 21.95 -4.63 6.48
CA TRP A 69 23.35 -4.20 6.67
C TRP A 69 24.35 -5.37 6.75
N ASP A 70 23.90 -6.55 7.14
CA ASP A 70 24.68 -7.78 7.28
C ASP A 70 24.71 -8.64 5.99
N GLY A 71 24.18 -8.10 4.89
CA GLY A 71 24.10 -8.78 3.60
C GLY A 71 23.00 -9.83 3.50
N ASN A 72 22.18 -10.05 4.55
CA ASN A 72 20.99 -10.89 4.42
C ASN A 72 19.93 -10.19 3.57
N ILE A 73 19.26 -10.96 2.71
CA ILE A 73 18.25 -10.46 1.78
C ILE A 73 16.87 -10.93 2.20
N TYR A 74 15.89 -10.02 2.10
CA TYR A 74 14.49 -10.24 2.44
C TYR A 74 13.57 -9.74 1.32
N LYS A 75 12.30 -10.17 1.34
CA LYS A 75 11.27 -9.64 0.44
C LYS A 75 10.17 -8.85 1.14
N CYS A 76 10.05 -8.96 2.46
CA CYS A 76 9.04 -8.25 3.23
C CYS A 76 9.69 -7.41 4.33
N ASN A 77 9.44 -6.10 4.34
CA ASN A 77 9.84 -5.18 5.42
C ASN A 77 8.70 -4.94 6.44
N GLY A 78 7.54 -5.56 6.24
CA GLY A 78 6.40 -5.48 7.16
C GLY A 78 6.53 -6.39 8.39
N ARG A 79 7.68 -7.05 8.57
CA ARG A 79 8.01 -7.95 9.67
C ARG A 79 9.40 -7.62 10.21
N THR A 80 9.71 -8.14 11.38
CA THR A 80 11.08 -8.12 11.91
C THR A 80 11.97 -8.91 10.95
N LEU A 81 13.10 -8.35 10.51
CA LEU A 81 14.02 -9.01 9.59
C LEU A 81 14.93 -9.99 10.35
N LYS A 82 14.36 -11.08 10.86
CA LYS A 82 15.14 -12.09 11.60
C LYS A 82 16.03 -12.89 10.64
N LYS A 83 17.21 -13.31 11.09
CA LYS A 83 18.18 -13.98 10.22
C LYS A 83 17.63 -15.30 9.66
N GLU A 84 16.76 -15.97 10.40
CA GLU A 84 16.13 -17.24 10.05
C GLU A 84 15.08 -17.09 8.93
N GLU A 85 14.53 -15.88 8.78
CA GLU A 85 13.50 -15.55 7.80
C GLU A 85 14.09 -15.00 6.49
N LYS A 86 15.42 -14.99 6.35
CA LYS A 86 16.07 -14.49 5.14
C LYS A 86 15.71 -15.31 3.92
N GLU A 87 15.58 -14.63 2.79
CA GLU A 87 15.24 -15.21 1.49
C GLU A 87 16.42 -15.19 0.53
N GLY A 88 17.59 -14.71 0.97
CA GLY A 88 18.82 -14.75 0.21
C GLY A 88 20.00 -14.13 0.95
N ILE A 89 21.14 -14.05 0.26
CA ILE A 89 22.38 -13.44 0.75
C ILE A 89 23.01 -12.64 -0.41
N LEU A 90 23.52 -11.43 -0.11
CA LEU A 90 24.34 -10.65 -1.00
C LEU A 90 25.76 -11.24 -1.06
N LEU A 91 26.21 -11.56 -2.27
CA LEU A 91 27.55 -12.12 -2.50
C LEU A 91 28.59 -11.01 -2.75
N PRO A 92 29.89 -11.28 -2.56
CA PRO A 92 30.96 -10.30 -2.80
C PRO A 92 31.02 -9.76 -4.23
N ASN A 93 30.54 -10.52 -5.21
CA ASN A 93 30.43 -10.09 -6.62
C ASN A 93 29.18 -9.22 -6.89
N SER A 94 28.56 -8.68 -5.84
CA SER A 94 27.35 -7.84 -5.90
C SER A 94 26.11 -8.54 -6.48
N THR A 95 26.08 -9.88 -6.52
CA THR A 95 24.90 -10.64 -6.93
C THR A 95 24.14 -11.19 -5.71
N ILE A 96 22.85 -11.48 -5.87
CA ILE A 96 22.04 -12.07 -4.81
C ILE A 96 21.92 -13.58 -5.02
N LYS A 97 22.34 -14.36 -4.03
CA LYS A 97 22.01 -15.80 -3.94
C LYS A 97 20.67 -15.95 -3.24
N TRP A 98 19.61 -16.15 -4.01
CA TRP A 98 18.26 -16.38 -3.48
C TRP A 98 18.09 -17.80 -2.92
N ASN A 99 17.31 -17.91 -1.85
CA ASN A 99 16.70 -19.17 -1.42
C ASN A 99 15.48 -19.43 -2.32
N LYS A 100 15.64 -20.33 -3.29
CA LYS A 100 14.59 -20.65 -4.27
C LYS A 100 13.31 -21.17 -3.63
N GLU A 101 13.41 -22.00 -2.60
CA GLU A 101 12.24 -22.57 -1.92
C GLU A 101 11.39 -21.48 -1.26
N GLN A 102 12.03 -20.55 -0.54
CA GLN A 102 11.31 -19.43 0.07
C GLN A 102 10.71 -18.49 -0.97
N ARG A 103 11.39 -18.32 -2.11
CA ARG A 103 10.89 -17.50 -3.23
C ARG A 103 9.64 -18.07 -3.86
N LEU A 104 9.58 -19.38 -4.10
CA LEU A 104 8.43 -20.05 -4.71
C LEU A 104 7.14 -19.85 -3.90
N LYS A 105 7.24 -19.76 -2.57
CA LYS A 105 6.07 -19.46 -1.70
C LYS A 105 5.40 -18.11 -2.00
N ARG A 106 6.09 -17.19 -2.68
CA ARG A 106 5.56 -15.88 -3.08
C ARG A 106 5.08 -15.81 -4.52
N GLU A 107 5.37 -16.84 -5.32
CA GLU A 107 5.00 -16.92 -6.74
C GLU A 107 3.61 -17.58 -6.87
N ILE A 108 2.62 -16.97 -6.20
CA ILE A 108 1.25 -17.47 -6.11
C ILE A 108 0.24 -16.38 -6.48
N THR A 109 -0.92 -16.77 -7.01
CA THR A 109 -2.06 -15.86 -7.13
C THR A 109 -2.71 -15.67 -5.76
N THR A 110 -2.66 -14.46 -5.20
CA THR A 110 -3.12 -14.22 -3.81
C THR A 110 -4.63 -13.98 -3.67
N PHE A 111 -5.35 -13.83 -4.79
CA PHE A 111 -6.78 -13.50 -4.81
C PHE A 111 -7.70 -14.62 -5.32
N GLU A 112 -7.17 -15.79 -5.69
CA GLU A 112 -7.94 -16.95 -6.18
C GLU A 112 -8.68 -17.68 -5.03
N ASN A 113 -9.52 -16.93 -4.32
CA ASN A 113 -10.42 -17.45 -3.30
C ASN A 113 -11.82 -16.85 -3.49
N ASP A 114 -12.84 -17.57 -3.01
CA ASP A 114 -14.24 -17.22 -3.25
C ASP A 114 -14.61 -15.81 -2.75
N THR A 115 -14.04 -15.37 -1.63
CA THR A 115 -14.30 -14.03 -1.07
C THR A 115 -13.74 -12.93 -1.97
N CYS A 116 -12.50 -13.08 -2.43
CA CYS A 116 -11.86 -12.10 -3.30
C CYS A 116 -12.51 -12.06 -4.68
N LEU A 117 -12.79 -13.22 -5.31
CA LEU A 117 -13.38 -13.29 -6.65
C LEU A 117 -14.78 -12.67 -6.73
N LYS A 118 -15.54 -12.68 -5.62
CA LYS A 118 -16.84 -12.02 -5.51
C LYS A 118 -16.75 -10.55 -5.07
N CYS A 119 -15.56 -10.06 -4.70
CA CYS A 119 -15.38 -8.74 -4.13
C CYS A 119 -15.32 -7.65 -5.21
N LYS A 120 -16.24 -6.68 -5.13
CA LYS A 120 -16.25 -5.51 -6.03
C LYS A 120 -15.00 -4.62 -5.93
N MET A 121 -14.29 -4.69 -4.80
CA MET A 121 -13.04 -3.96 -4.59
C MET A 121 -11.80 -4.69 -5.13
N LEU A 122 -11.92 -5.92 -5.64
CA LEU A 122 -10.78 -6.70 -6.12
C LEU A 122 -9.92 -5.95 -7.15
N PRO A 123 -10.47 -5.24 -8.16
CA PRO A 123 -9.64 -4.51 -9.13
C PRO A 123 -8.73 -3.45 -8.50
N GLN A 124 -9.13 -2.86 -7.37
CA GLN A 124 -8.32 -1.88 -6.64
C GLN A 124 -7.44 -2.53 -5.55
N CYS A 125 -7.94 -3.61 -4.93
CA CYS A 125 -7.30 -4.28 -3.80
C CYS A 125 -6.16 -5.21 -4.26
N ILE A 126 -6.40 -5.98 -5.32
CA ILE A 126 -5.54 -7.05 -5.87
C ILE A 126 -5.33 -8.21 -4.87
N GLY A 127 -6.18 -8.32 -3.85
CA GLY A 127 -6.11 -9.36 -2.83
C GLY A 127 -5.09 -9.05 -1.71
N PRO A 128 -4.92 -9.97 -0.74
CA PRO A 128 -3.91 -9.85 0.30
C PRO A 128 -2.49 -10.00 -0.28
N CYS A 129 -1.47 -9.56 0.47
CA CYS A 129 -0.09 -9.81 0.10
C CYS A 129 0.31 -11.28 0.35
N SER A 130 1.24 -11.80 -0.44
CA SER A 130 1.77 -13.17 -0.29
C SER A 130 2.30 -13.47 1.11
N GLN A 131 2.91 -12.49 1.81
CA GLN A 131 3.35 -12.69 3.19
C GLN A 131 2.21 -13.09 4.13
N LYS A 132 1.06 -12.40 4.01
CA LYS A 132 -0.11 -12.70 4.84
C LYS A 132 -0.69 -14.07 4.50
N ILE A 133 -0.68 -14.48 3.22
CA ILE A 133 -1.08 -15.82 2.79
C ILE A 133 -0.17 -16.87 3.45
N ILE A 134 1.15 -16.74 3.32
CA ILE A 134 2.15 -17.69 3.87
C ILE A 134 1.97 -17.88 5.38
N GLU A 135 1.68 -16.81 6.12
CA GLU A 135 1.49 -16.87 7.58
C GLU A 135 0.10 -17.40 8.01
N ASN A 136 -0.82 -17.56 7.06
CA ASN A 136 -2.23 -17.89 7.32
C ASN A 136 -2.79 -18.90 6.31
N GLU A 137 -1.95 -19.80 5.79
CA GLU A 137 -2.27 -20.75 4.71
C GLU A 137 -3.56 -21.54 4.99
N ASP A 138 -3.77 -21.95 6.25
CA ASP A 138 -4.93 -22.73 6.68
C ASP A 138 -6.06 -21.92 7.32
N LYS A 139 -6.02 -20.58 7.22
CA LYS A 139 -7.01 -19.71 7.89
C LYS A 139 -7.96 -19.05 6.90
N PRO A 140 -9.19 -18.71 7.33
CA PRO A 140 -10.11 -17.96 6.50
C PRO A 140 -9.49 -16.66 5.98
N ILE A 141 -9.67 -16.40 4.68
CA ILE A 141 -9.19 -15.18 4.00
C ILE A 141 -9.64 -13.89 4.70
N GLY A 142 -10.79 -13.92 5.39
CA GLY A 142 -11.29 -12.83 6.20
C GLY A 142 -10.23 -12.26 7.15
N ASN A 143 -9.46 -13.12 7.82
CA ASN A 143 -8.46 -12.74 8.82
C ASN A 143 -7.32 -11.86 8.25
N ILE A 144 -7.14 -11.87 6.94
CA ILE A 144 -6.07 -11.15 6.24
C ILE A 144 -6.59 -10.18 5.19
N CYS A 145 -7.90 -10.10 5.02
CA CYS A 145 -8.57 -9.21 4.07
C CYS A 145 -8.36 -7.75 4.44
N SER A 146 -7.78 -6.95 3.55
CA SER A 146 -7.52 -5.53 3.76
C SER A 146 -8.79 -4.73 4.12
N LEU A 147 -9.96 -5.14 3.64
CA LEU A 147 -11.24 -4.47 3.96
C LEU A 147 -11.62 -4.65 5.44
N GLN A 148 -11.23 -5.73 6.11
CA GLN A 148 -11.50 -5.89 7.54
C GLN A 148 -10.68 -4.93 8.40
N PHE A 149 -9.56 -4.43 7.86
CA PHE A 149 -8.69 -3.48 8.53
C PHE A 149 -8.88 -2.05 8.03
N ALA A 150 -9.85 -1.82 7.13
CA ALA A 150 -10.20 -0.49 6.68
C ALA A 150 -11.01 0.23 7.77
N ASP A 151 -10.52 1.39 8.23
CA ASP A 151 -11.16 2.15 9.32
C ASP A 151 -12.26 3.11 8.85
N MET A 152 -12.63 2.98 7.59
CA MET A 152 -13.55 3.85 6.88
C MET A 152 -14.47 2.97 6.05
N ASP A 153 -15.74 3.37 5.98
CA ASP A 153 -16.68 2.72 5.07
C ASP A 153 -16.19 2.87 3.61
N ILE A 154 -16.39 1.84 2.81
CA ILE A 154 -15.92 1.84 1.42
C ILE A 154 -16.56 3.01 0.63
N LYS A 155 -17.82 3.38 0.90
CA LYS A 155 -18.46 4.52 0.24
C LYS A 155 -17.80 5.83 0.61
N GLU A 156 -17.48 6.02 1.89
CA GLU A 156 -16.76 7.20 2.38
C GLU A 156 -15.35 7.28 1.75
N TYR A 157 -14.66 6.15 1.65
CA TYR A 157 -13.35 6.05 0.98
C TYR A 157 -13.43 6.46 -0.49
N LEU A 158 -14.40 5.93 -1.23
CA LEU A 158 -14.61 6.26 -2.64
C LEU A 158 -15.00 7.73 -2.83
N GLN A 159 -15.85 8.26 -1.95
CA GLN A 159 -16.25 9.67 -2.00
C GLN A 159 -15.05 10.60 -1.79
N ILE A 160 -14.20 10.35 -0.79
CA ILE A 160 -13.01 11.18 -0.53
C ILE A 160 -12.05 11.13 -1.73
N ASN A 161 -11.79 9.94 -2.27
CA ASN A 161 -10.94 9.81 -3.46
C ASN A 161 -11.51 10.57 -4.67
N PHE A 162 -12.83 10.50 -4.89
CA PHE A 162 -13.48 11.26 -5.95
C PHE A 162 -13.31 12.77 -5.75
N GLU A 163 -13.53 13.27 -4.54
CA GLU A 163 -13.35 14.69 -4.22
C GLU A 163 -11.89 15.15 -4.38
N ILE A 164 -10.91 14.32 -4.03
CA ILE A 164 -9.49 14.59 -4.26
C ILE A 164 -9.18 14.73 -5.76
N GLU A 165 -9.66 13.79 -6.58
CA GLU A 165 -9.42 13.83 -8.03
C GLU A 165 -10.12 15.03 -8.70
N MET A 166 -11.34 15.36 -8.27
CA MET A 166 -12.04 16.57 -8.71
C MET A 166 -11.23 17.84 -8.37
N MET A 167 -10.71 17.93 -7.15
CA MET A 167 -9.90 19.06 -6.72
C MET A 167 -8.62 19.21 -7.55
N LYS A 168 -7.94 18.10 -7.85
CA LYS A 168 -6.74 18.09 -8.71
C LYS A 168 -7.04 18.62 -10.11
N ASN A 169 -8.15 18.20 -10.72
CA ASN A 169 -8.57 18.64 -12.05
C ASN A 169 -8.92 20.13 -12.09
N ILE A 170 -9.55 20.66 -11.04
CA ILE A 170 -9.82 22.10 -10.92
C ILE A 170 -8.52 22.88 -10.84
N VAL A 171 -7.59 22.45 -9.97
CA VAL A 171 -6.30 23.15 -9.80
C VAL A 171 -5.42 23.06 -11.05
N SER A 172 -5.41 21.93 -11.75
CA SER A 172 -4.67 21.79 -13.01
C SER A 172 -5.27 22.67 -14.12
N GLY A 173 -6.60 22.69 -14.26
CA GLY A 173 -7.29 23.58 -15.21
C GLY A 173 -7.02 25.07 -14.94
N ILE A 174 -6.99 25.48 -13.67
CA ILE A 174 -6.62 26.86 -13.29
C ILE A 174 -5.16 27.17 -13.66
N ARG A 175 -4.22 26.22 -13.53
CA ARG A 175 -2.83 26.43 -13.96
C ARG A 175 -2.70 26.56 -15.47
N SER A 176 -3.43 25.75 -16.23
CA SER A 176 -3.41 25.79 -17.70
C SER A 176 -4.00 27.09 -18.26
N ASN A 177 -4.94 27.73 -17.57
CA ASN A 177 -5.55 28.99 -17.99
C ASN A 177 -4.78 30.26 -17.56
N ASN A 178 -3.72 30.11 -16.76
CA ASN A 178 -2.88 31.21 -16.27
C ASN A 178 -1.46 31.19 -16.87
N LEU A 179 -1.23 30.36 -17.88
CA LEU A 179 -0.02 30.28 -18.73
C LEU A 179 -0.38 30.75 -20.13
#